data_AF-A0A7Y6PL83-F1
#
_entry.id   AF-A0A7Y6PL83-F1
#
_cell.length_a   1.000
_cell.length_b   1.000
_cell.length_c   1.000
_cell.angle_alpha   90.00
_cell.angle_beta   90.00
_cell.angle_gamma   90.00
#
_symmetry.space_group_name_H-M   'P 1'
#
loop_
_entity.id
_entity.type
_entity.pdbx_description
1 polymer ?
#
loop_
_entity_poly.entity_id
_entity_poly.type
_entity_poly.pdbx_seq_one_letter_code
_entity_poly.pdbx_strand_id
1 'polypeptide(L)'
;LITLSLVAVSLVTSLVLGPSTDVGVLLRDGALVRGLVHDGQWWRVVSANYIHIGGLHLLTNAVGVWMLGRIVEDMFGSWRTVAIYGLAGIGGMLASLYAVPAGITAGASAALFGVLGAVFVELTWHRKRHRLAWSRGVWGAIAMVTVAQLGIGFVYPAMDQWAHGGGLIVGALAGFVFSPNAHWHKLGQHLARLVALAFIAISIASAVFVVRTSMADNLAAAPIVRRTVTGATLAIPETWSGDKGLFAEPDTSSQIYVHRGPLGAGPLEDKLDLEAEKANAAKLGLTDVKTATASVIPLPAGWVSVELIAKAEDAISTQPIRVVLAAKRIDDVEVLTAALYMPDTMARWAPGFFTAMLASIQPAP
;
A
#
# COMPACT_ATOMS: atom_id res chain seq x y z
N LEU A 1 -2.61 -16.38 18.40
CA LEU A 1 -2.48 -16.71 16.96
C LEU A 1 -2.37 -15.46 16.08
N ILE A 2 -3.26 -14.47 16.21
CA ILE A 2 -3.23 -13.23 15.40
C ILE A 2 -1.88 -12.51 15.49
N THR A 3 -1.34 -12.26 16.69
CA THR A 3 -0.01 -11.65 16.84
C THR A 3 1.09 -12.42 16.10
N LEU A 4 1.08 -13.76 16.21
CA LEU A 4 2.06 -14.61 15.55
C LEU A 4 1.93 -14.54 14.02
N SER A 5 0.70 -14.46 13.49
CA SER A 5 0.52 -14.29 12.04
C SER A 5 1.05 -12.95 11.53
N LEU A 6 0.90 -11.86 12.28
CA LEU A 6 1.45 -10.56 11.87
C LEU A 6 2.98 -10.61 11.82
N VAL A 7 3.61 -11.15 12.87
CA VAL A 7 5.07 -11.30 12.95
C VAL A 7 5.57 -12.25 11.85
N ALA A 8 4.89 -13.36 11.61
CA ALA A 8 5.27 -14.32 10.59
C ALA A 8 5.19 -13.71 9.18
N VAL A 9 4.10 -13.01 8.85
CA VAL A 9 3.97 -12.32 7.55
C VAL A 9 5.08 -11.29 7.39
N SER A 10 5.28 -10.39 8.37
CA SER A 10 6.32 -9.36 8.27
C SER A 10 7.75 -9.93 8.19
N LEU A 11 8.00 -11.08 8.83
CA LEU A 11 9.27 -11.78 8.69
C LEU A 11 9.44 -12.34 7.28
N VAL A 12 8.40 -12.97 6.72
CA VAL A 12 8.42 -13.47 5.34
C VAL A 12 8.64 -12.32 4.35
N THR A 13 7.91 -11.21 4.49
CA THR A 13 8.12 -9.99 3.68
C THR A 13 9.57 -9.54 3.74
N SER A 14 10.12 -9.38 4.95
CA SER A 14 11.50 -8.89 5.14
C SER A 14 12.55 -9.84 4.55
N LEU A 15 12.35 -11.15 4.66
CA LEU A 15 13.32 -12.16 4.21
C LEU A 15 13.23 -12.46 2.71
N VAL A 16 12.04 -12.37 2.13
CA VAL A 16 11.78 -12.81 0.74
C VAL A 16 11.67 -11.63 -0.21
N LEU A 17 10.99 -10.55 0.21
CA LEU A 17 10.68 -9.41 -0.65
C LEU A 17 11.62 -8.22 -0.39
N GLY A 18 12.03 -8.03 0.86
CA GLY A 18 12.92 -6.94 1.28
C GLY A 18 12.27 -6.01 2.30
N PRO A 19 12.85 -4.81 2.53
CA PRO A 19 12.36 -3.90 3.56
C PRO A 19 10.91 -3.47 3.32
N SER A 20 10.05 -3.60 4.33
CA SER A 20 8.65 -3.19 4.24
C SER A 20 8.43 -1.67 4.26
N THR A 21 9.51 -0.90 4.19
CA THR A 21 9.48 0.55 3.93
C THR A 21 9.60 0.86 2.44
N ASP A 22 9.96 -0.11 1.61
CA ASP A 22 9.99 0.04 0.16
C ASP A 22 8.57 -0.10 -0.43
N VAL A 23 8.18 0.87 -1.26
CA VAL A 23 6.86 0.93 -1.89
C VAL A 23 6.60 -0.28 -2.81
N GLY A 24 7.61 -0.72 -3.56
CA GLY A 24 7.48 -1.90 -4.42
C GLY A 24 7.27 -3.17 -3.61
N VAL A 25 7.96 -3.31 -2.47
CA VAL A 25 7.73 -4.40 -1.50
C VAL A 25 6.29 -4.38 -0.99
N LEU A 26 5.81 -3.22 -0.50
CA LEU A 26 4.44 -3.08 0.01
C LEU A 26 3.38 -3.43 -1.04
N LEU A 27 3.58 -2.94 -2.27
CA LEU A 27 2.67 -3.23 -3.38
C LEU A 27 2.63 -4.72 -3.73
N ARG A 28 3.81 -5.37 -3.76
CA ARG A 28 3.98 -6.80 -4.02
C ARG A 28 3.39 -7.68 -2.92
N ASP A 29 3.50 -7.23 -1.68
CA ASP A 29 3.07 -7.96 -0.48
C ASP A 29 1.56 -7.86 -0.24
N GLY A 30 0.87 -6.98 -0.97
CA GLY A 30 -0.59 -6.91 -0.94
C GLY A 30 -1.16 -5.76 -0.14
N ALA A 31 -0.42 -4.65 0.01
CA ALA A 31 -0.94 -3.46 0.67
C ALA A 31 -2.16 -2.91 -0.09
N LEU A 32 -3.04 -2.21 0.64
CA LEU A 32 -4.24 -1.64 0.04
C LEU A 32 -3.85 -0.43 -0.80
N VAL A 33 -4.14 -0.52 -2.08
CA VAL A 33 -3.98 0.53 -3.08
C VAL A 33 -5.30 0.66 -3.80
N ARG A 34 -5.85 1.87 -3.79
CA ARG A 34 -7.23 2.11 -4.24
C ARG A 34 -7.43 1.69 -5.70
N GLY A 35 -6.53 2.09 -6.60
CA GLY A 35 -6.60 1.72 -8.02
C GLY A 35 -6.70 0.21 -8.21
N LEU A 36 -5.78 -0.55 -7.61
CA LEU A 36 -5.72 -2.01 -7.73
C LEU A 36 -6.97 -2.72 -7.19
N VAL A 37 -7.60 -2.18 -6.14
CA VAL A 37 -8.86 -2.76 -5.63
C VAL A 37 -10.00 -2.52 -6.61
N HIS A 38 -10.09 -1.34 -7.23
CA HIS A 38 -11.07 -1.06 -8.29
C HIS A 38 -10.84 -1.94 -9.52
N ASP A 39 -9.59 -2.28 -9.82
CA ASP A 39 -9.20 -3.22 -10.88
C ASP A 39 -9.40 -4.70 -10.51
N GLY A 40 -10.08 -4.99 -9.39
CA GLY A 40 -10.53 -6.33 -9.02
C GLY A 40 -9.65 -7.04 -7.99
N GLN A 41 -8.59 -6.43 -7.47
CA GLN A 41 -7.73 -7.02 -6.43
C GLN A 41 -8.33 -6.85 -5.01
N TRP A 42 -9.60 -7.22 -4.83
CA TRP A 42 -10.35 -7.09 -3.56
C TRP A 42 -9.73 -7.83 -2.37
N TRP A 43 -8.91 -8.84 -2.63
CA TRP A 43 -8.14 -9.55 -1.61
C TRP A 43 -7.20 -8.62 -0.83
N ARG A 44 -6.83 -7.45 -1.38
CA ARG A 44 -6.05 -6.41 -0.71
C ARG A 44 -6.72 -5.83 0.52
N VAL A 45 -8.05 -5.79 0.55
CA VAL A 45 -8.84 -5.37 1.74
C VAL A 45 -8.54 -6.27 2.94
N VAL A 46 -8.17 -7.53 2.72
CA VAL A 46 -7.82 -8.46 3.78
C VAL A 46 -6.31 -8.50 4.01
N SER A 47 -5.50 -8.67 2.96
CA SER A 47 -4.03 -8.81 3.11
C SER A 47 -3.39 -7.57 3.74
N ALA A 48 -3.89 -6.36 3.47
CA ALA A 48 -3.37 -5.13 4.05
C ALA A 48 -3.37 -5.11 5.59
N ASN A 49 -4.24 -5.89 6.24
CA ASN A 49 -4.27 -6.00 7.71
C ASN A 49 -3.04 -6.71 8.30
N TYR A 50 -2.25 -7.39 7.47
CA TYR A 50 -1.09 -8.18 7.90
C TYR A 50 0.26 -7.48 7.64
N ILE A 51 0.26 -6.44 6.80
CA ILE A 51 1.45 -5.76 6.30
C ILE A 51 1.76 -4.55 7.17
N HIS A 52 3.03 -4.28 7.45
CA HIS A 52 3.44 -3.18 8.32
C HIS A 52 4.62 -2.41 7.73
N ILE A 53 4.45 -1.09 7.62
CA ILE A 53 5.48 -0.17 7.11
C ILE A 53 6.55 0.07 8.18
N GLY A 54 7.67 -0.64 8.07
CA GLY A 54 8.79 -0.55 9.01
C GLY A 54 8.60 -1.30 10.34
N GLY A 55 9.72 -1.51 11.04
CA GLY A 55 9.76 -2.34 12.25
C GLY A 55 9.02 -1.76 13.46
N LEU A 56 9.04 -0.43 13.63
CA LEU A 56 8.34 0.22 14.74
C LEU A 56 6.82 0.07 14.62
N HIS A 57 6.29 0.21 13.40
CA HIS A 57 4.86 0.03 13.14
C HIS A 57 4.41 -1.41 13.38
N LEU A 58 5.23 -2.40 13.00
CA LEU A 58 4.99 -3.80 13.34
C LEU A 58 5.02 -4.02 14.86
N LEU A 59 6.03 -3.50 15.55
CA LEU A 59 6.19 -3.68 16.99
C LEU A 59 4.98 -3.14 17.75
N THR A 60 4.55 -1.91 17.47
CA THR A 60 3.42 -1.28 18.15
C THR A 60 2.11 -2.02 17.89
N ASN A 61 1.87 -2.51 16.67
CA ASN A 61 0.70 -3.33 16.37
C ASN A 61 0.78 -4.72 16.99
N ALA A 62 1.93 -5.39 16.96
CA ALA A 62 2.08 -6.71 17.55
C ALA A 62 1.85 -6.69 19.06
N VAL A 63 2.43 -5.70 19.75
CA VAL A 63 2.18 -5.46 21.18
C VAL A 63 0.72 -5.10 21.43
N GLY A 64 0.14 -4.20 20.62
CA GLY A 64 -1.26 -3.81 20.71
C GLY A 64 -2.22 -5.01 20.58
N VAL A 65 -1.99 -5.86 19.58
CA VAL A 65 -2.81 -7.07 19.34
C VAL A 65 -2.63 -8.07 20.47
N TRP A 66 -1.41 -8.22 20.98
CA TRP A 66 -1.16 -9.13 22.10
C TRP A 66 -1.85 -8.66 23.39
N MET A 67 -1.76 -7.38 23.73
CA MET A 67 -2.36 -6.82 24.95
C MET A 67 -3.88 -6.72 24.84
N LEU A 68 -4.39 -6.02 23.82
CA LEU A 68 -5.83 -5.80 23.64
C LEU A 68 -6.55 -7.07 23.21
N GLY A 69 -5.88 -7.94 22.44
CA GLY A 69 -6.42 -9.24 22.05
C GLY A 69 -6.68 -10.14 23.26
N ARG A 70 -5.79 -10.15 24.27
CA ARG A 70 -6.03 -10.86 25.53
C ARG A 70 -7.24 -10.32 26.27
N ILE A 71 -7.36 -8.99 26.38
CA ILE A 71 -8.51 -8.36 27.05
C ILE A 71 -9.82 -8.74 26.35
N VAL A 72 -9.87 -8.65 25.02
CA VAL A 72 -11.08 -9.02 24.27
C VAL A 72 -11.35 -10.52 24.28
N GLU A 73 -10.31 -11.36 24.25
CA GLU A 73 -10.46 -12.81 24.41
C GLU A 73 -11.00 -13.20 25.79
N ASP A 74 -10.52 -12.59 26.87
CA ASP A 74 -11.06 -12.81 28.22
C ASP A 74 -12.52 -12.34 28.32
N MET A 75 -12.86 -11.23 27.66
CA MET A 75 -14.21 -10.66 27.71
C MET A 75 -15.21 -11.38 26.81
N PHE A 76 -14.83 -11.79 25.59
CA PHE A 76 -15.75 -12.30 24.55
C PHE A 76 -15.51 -13.78 24.19
N GLY A 77 -14.32 -14.31 24.46
CA GLY A 77 -13.86 -15.64 24.03
C GLY A 77 -13.28 -15.65 22.61
N SER A 78 -12.42 -16.63 22.33
CA SER A 78 -11.53 -16.67 21.16
C SER A 78 -12.24 -16.46 19.82
N TRP A 79 -13.34 -17.18 19.56
CA TRP A 79 -14.06 -17.07 18.28
C TRP A 79 -14.67 -15.69 18.05
N ARG A 80 -15.17 -15.05 19.11
CA ARG A 80 -15.72 -13.70 19.02
C ARG A 80 -14.61 -12.68 18.81
N THR A 81 -13.47 -12.85 19.47
CA THR A 81 -12.28 -12.01 19.25
C THR A 81 -11.83 -12.05 17.80
N VAL A 82 -11.72 -13.24 17.19
CA VAL A 82 -11.35 -13.36 15.77
C VAL A 82 -12.39 -12.71 14.86
N ALA A 83 -13.68 -12.90 15.13
CA ALA A 83 -14.75 -12.28 14.34
C ALA A 83 -14.73 -10.74 14.44
N ILE A 84 -14.61 -10.19 15.64
CA ILE A 84 -14.54 -8.75 15.89
C ILE A 84 -13.30 -8.17 15.21
N TYR A 85 -12.13 -8.78 15.41
CA TYR A 85 -10.88 -8.34 14.80
C TYR A 85 -10.96 -8.34 13.27
N GLY A 86 -11.45 -9.44 12.68
CA GLY A 86 -11.55 -9.58 11.23
C GLY A 86 -12.54 -8.60 10.60
N LEU A 87 -13.74 -8.47 11.18
CA LEU A 87 -14.74 -7.51 10.70
C LEU A 87 -14.25 -6.07 10.82
N ALA A 88 -13.63 -5.71 11.95
CA ALA A 88 -13.08 -4.38 12.15
C ALA A 88 -11.96 -4.05 11.16
N GLY A 89 -11.04 -4.99 10.93
CA GLY A 89 -9.97 -4.83 9.95
C GLY A 89 -10.51 -4.59 8.55
N ILE A 90 -11.44 -5.46 8.09
CA ILE A 90 -12.11 -5.30 6.79
C ILE A 90 -12.87 -3.98 6.73
N GLY A 91 -13.64 -3.64 7.77
CA GLY A 91 -14.42 -2.40 7.84
C GLY A 91 -13.56 -1.15 7.76
N GLY A 92 -12.41 -1.13 8.43
CA GLY A 92 -11.45 -0.03 8.32
C GLY A 92 -10.80 0.04 6.94
N MET A 93 -10.37 -1.08 6.37
CA MET A 93 -9.79 -1.09 5.03
C MET A 93 -10.80 -0.63 3.96
N LEU A 94 -12.08 -0.98 4.10
CA LEU A 94 -13.15 -0.46 3.24
C LEU A 94 -13.37 1.05 3.45
N ALA A 95 -13.38 1.53 4.70
CA ALA A 95 -13.51 2.96 4.98
C ALA A 95 -12.36 3.76 4.34
N SER A 96 -11.12 3.26 4.46
CA SER A 96 -9.95 3.82 3.79
C SER A 96 -10.10 3.84 2.27
N LEU A 97 -10.47 2.71 1.66
CA LEU A 97 -10.65 2.58 0.21
C LEU A 97 -11.55 3.65 -0.40
N TYR A 98 -12.63 4.03 0.30
CA TYR A 98 -13.60 5.02 -0.19
C TYR A 98 -13.23 6.46 0.18
N ALA A 99 -12.53 6.68 1.29
CA ALA A 99 -12.26 8.01 1.81
C ALA A 99 -10.86 8.55 1.48
N VAL A 100 -9.89 7.68 1.20
CA VAL A 100 -8.52 8.05 0.83
C VAL A 100 -8.40 8.03 -0.71
N PRO A 101 -8.04 9.15 -1.36
CA PRO A 101 -8.01 9.23 -2.82
C PRO A 101 -6.79 8.57 -3.46
N ALA A 102 -5.65 8.59 -2.77
CA ALA A 102 -4.38 8.03 -3.24
C ALA A 102 -3.49 7.65 -2.04
N GLY A 103 -2.56 6.74 -2.25
CA GLY A 103 -1.59 6.26 -1.28
C GLY A 103 -1.76 4.79 -0.91
N ILE A 104 -0.88 4.33 -0.03
CA ILE A 104 -0.79 2.94 0.41
C ILE A 104 -1.27 2.82 1.85
N THR A 105 -2.27 1.97 2.08
CA THR A 105 -2.76 1.64 3.42
C THR A 105 -2.34 0.22 3.81
N ALA A 106 -1.74 0.09 4.99
CA ALA A 106 -1.32 -1.19 5.56
C ALA A 106 -1.31 -1.12 7.09
N GLY A 107 -1.60 -2.25 7.74
CA GLY A 107 -1.45 -2.42 9.18
C GLY A 107 -2.67 -3.04 9.84
N ALA A 108 -2.42 -3.68 10.99
CA ALA A 108 -3.47 -4.25 11.84
C ALA A 108 -4.24 -3.20 12.67
N SER A 109 -3.89 -1.92 12.56
CA SER A 109 -4.36 -0.87 13.46
C SER A 109 -5.87 -0.63 13.35
N ALA A 110 -6.46 -0.72 12.15
CA ALA A 110 -7.92 -0.69 11.97
C ALA A 110 -8.65 -1.74 12.83
N ALA A 111 -8.14 -2.98 12.83
CA ALA A 111 -8.69 -4.05 13.64
C ALA A 111 -8.50 -3.78 15.14
N LEU A 112 -7.37 -3.18 15.55
CA LEU A 112 -7.15 -2.76 16.94
C LEU A 112 -8.14 -1.69 17.40
N PHE A 113 -8.42 -0.69 16.57
CA PHE A 113 -9.44 0.30 16.86
C PHE A 113 -10.83 -0.32 16.99
N GLY A 114 -11.16 -1.32 16.17
CA GLY A 114 -12.41 -2.04 16.36
C GLY A 114 -12.47 -2.91 17.62
N VAL A 115 -11.36 -3.53 18.01
CA VAL A 115 -11.22 -4.22 19.30
C VAL A 115 -11.46 -3.24 20.46
N LEU A 116 -10.91 -2.02 20.38
CA LEU A 116 -11.22 -0.94 21.34
C LEU A 116 -12.70 -0.57 21.34
N GLY A 117 -13.32 -0.44 20.16
CA GLY A 117 -14.75 -0.16 20.01
C GLY A 117 -15.64 -1.23 20.64
N ALA A 118 -15.28 -2.51 20.45
CA ALA A 118 -15.99 -3.63 21.05
C ALA A 118 -15.90 -3.61 22.58
N VAL A 119 -14.71 -3.39 23.14
CA VAL A 119 -14.54 -3.25 24.60
C VAL A 119 -15.33 -2.06 25.13
N PHE A 120 -15.26 -0.92 24.44
CA PHE A 120 -15.97 0.29 24.84
C PHE A 120 -17.48 0.06 24.93
N VAL A 121 -18.08 -0.57 23.91
CA VAL A 121 -19.50 -0.91 23.91
C VAL A 121 -19.85 -1.91 25.00
N GLU A 122 -19.06 -2.97 25.18
CA GLU A 122 -19.30 -4.00 26.18
C GLU A 122 -19.26 -3.44 27.61
N LEU A 123 -18.25 -2.62 27.92
CA LEU A 123 -18.16 -1.94 29.20
C LEU A 123 -19.32 -0.96 29.42
N THR A 124 -19.80 -0.29 28.37
CA THR A 124 -20.90 0.69 28.45
C THR A 124 -22.26 0.00 28.63
N TRP A 125 -22.61 -0.90 27.72
CA TRP A 125 -23.92 -1.55 27.66
C TRP A 125 -24.12 -2.54 28.81
N HIS A 126 -23.04 -3.17 29.27
CA HIS A 126 -23.06 -4.13 30.38
C HIS A 126 -22.32 -3.63 31.63
N ARG A 127 -22.37 -2.31 31.89
CA ARG A 127 -21.73 -1.66 33.05
C ARG A 127 -21.96 -2.36 34.39
N LYS A 128 -23.18 -2.89 34.65
CA LYS A 128 -23.50 -3.60 35.90
C LYS A 128 -22.69 -4.89 36.07
N ARG A 129 -22.32 -5.56 34.98
CA ARG A 129 -21.46 -6.76 35.00
C ARG A 129 -19.98 -6.40 35.09
N HIS A 130 -19.61 -5.25 34.55
CA HIS A 130 -18.22 -4.75 34.53
C HIS A 130 -17.93 -3.65 35.58
N ARG A 131 -18.61 -3.70 36.74
CA ARG A 131 -18.49 -2.64 37.78
C ARG A 131 -17.06 -2.41 38.24
N LEU A 132 -16.26 -3.47 38.32
CA LEU A 132 -14.87 -3.40 38.77
C LEU A 132 -13.97 -2.66 37.76
N ALA A 133 -14.20 -2.87 36.47
CA ALA A 133 -13.50 -2.15 35.40
C ALA A 133 -13.85 -0.66 35.45
N TRP A 134 -15.12 -0.34 35.69
CA TRP A 134 -15.57 1.04 35.89
C TRP A 134 -14.98 1.70 37.13
N SER A 135 -15.01 1.04 38.29
CA SER A 135 -14.46 1.59 39.53
C SER A 135 -12.94 1.80 39.47
N ARG A 136 -12.24 1.04 38.62
CA ARG A 136 -10.81 1.20 38.36
C ARG A 136 -10.49 2.19 37.23
N GLY A 137 -11.49 2.86 36.67
CA GLY A 137 -11.30 3.86 35.61
C GLY A 137 -10.94 3.28 34.23
N VAL A 138 -11.05 1.97 34.02
CA VAL A 138 -10.65 1.31 32.75
C VAL A 138 -11.42 1.88 31.56
N TRP A 139 -12.73 2.11 31.72
CA TRP A 139 -13.54 2.72 30.67
C TRP A 139 -13.03 4.10 30.26
N GLY A 140 -12.71 4.96 31.25
CA GLY A 140 -12.20 6.30 31.01
C GLY A 140 -10.83 6.29 30.35
N ALA A 141 -9.95 5.37 30.77
CA ALA A 141 -8.64 5.17 30.15
C ALA A 141 -8.76 4.73 28.68
N ILE A 142 -9.64 3.77 28.37
CA ILE A 142 -9.89 3.32 26.99
C ILE A 142 -10.45 4.45 26.13
N ALA A 143 -11.43 5.19 26.64
CA ALA A 143 -12.01 6.33 25.93
C ALA A 143 -10.96 7.40 25.62
N MET A 144 -10.16 7.77 26.63
CA MET A 144 -9.08 8.75 26.49
C MET A 144 -8.02 8.31 25.48
N VAL A 145 -7.53 7.07 25.57
CA VAL A 145 -6.53 6.53 24.63
C VAL A 145 -7.09 6.47 23.22
N THR A 146 -8.35 6.06 23.04
CA THR A 146 -8.99 5.99 21.72
C THR A 146 -9.10 7.39 21.10
N VAL A 147 -9.57 8.38 21.87
CA VAL A 147 -9.67 9.77 21.40
C VAL A 147 -8.30 10.35 21.09
N ALA A 148 -7.30 10.13 21.94
CA ALA A 148 -5.94 10.61 21.71
C ALA A 148 -5.32 9.99 20.45
N GLN A 149 -5.52 8.68 20.22
CA GLN A 149 -5.00 7.98 19.05
C GLN A 149 -5.72 8.33 17.75
N LEU A 150 -7.00 8.72 17.78
CA LEU A 150 -7.65 9.34 16.60
C LEU A 150 -7.17 10.78 16.40
N GLY A 151 -6.93 11.51 17.50
CA GLY A 151 -6.45 12.90 17.45
C GLY A 151 -5.03 13.02 16.88
N ILE A 152 -4.19 12.00 17.05
CA ILE A 152 -2.79 12.05 16.61
C ILE A 152 -2.65 12.15 15.08
N GLY A 153 -3.66 11.74 14.30
CA GLY A 153 -3.69 11.91 12.86
C GLY A 153 -3.76 13.36 12.39
N PHE A 154 -4.22 14.29 13.25
CA PHE A 154 -4.15 15.72 12.95
C PHE A 154 -2.71 16.26 13.00
N VAL A 155 -1.79 15.53 13.64
CA VAL A 155 -0.37 15.88 13.76
C VAL A 155 0.49 15.07 12.78
N TYR A 156 0.09 13.83 12.48
CA TYR A 156 0.81 12.94 11.57
C TYR A 156 -0.09 12.52 10.39
N PRO A 157 -0.07 13.27 9.27
CA PRO A 157 -0.94 13.03 8.11
C PRO A 157 -0.75 11.67 7.43
N ALA A 158 0.39 11.00 7.67
CA ALA A 158 0.64 9.65 7.17
C ALA A 158 -0.21 8.56 7.85
N MET A 159 -0.96 8.90 8.91
CA MET A 159 -1.85 7.96 9.59
C MET A 159 -3.24 7.95 8.97
N ASP A 160 -3.68 6.77 8.57
CA ASP A 160 -5.00 6.56 7.97
C ASP A 160 -6.12 6.60 9.03
N GLN A 161 -6.62 7.81 9.29
CA GLN A 161 -7.71 8.06 10.24
C GLN A 161 -9.05 7.48 9.80
N TRP A 162 -9.26 7.30 8.49
CA TRP A 162 -10.48 6.69 7.97
C TRP A 162 -10.50 5.19 8.26
N ALA A 163 -9.35 4.52 8.12
CA ALA A 163 -9.20 3.12 8.53
C ALA A 163 -9.46 2.94 10.03
N HIS A 164 -8.92 3.83 10.87
CA HIS A 164 -9.10 3.78 12.33
C HIS A 164 -10.56 4.02 12.72
N GLY A 165 -11.20 5.06 12.18
CA GLY A 165 -12.60 5.38 12.44
C GLY A 165 -13.56 4.28 11.95
N GLY A 166 -13.35 3.79 10.72
CA GLY A 166 -14.15 2.69 10.16
C GLY A 166 -14.01 1.41 10.99
N GLY A 167 -12.78 1.05 11.36
CA GLY A 167 -12.51 -0.08 12.24
C GLY A 167 -13.19 0.06 13.60
N LEU A 168 -13.09 1.24 14.24
CA LEU A 168 -13.73 1.55 15.52
C LEU A 168 -15.25 1.34 15.46
N ILE A 169 -15.90 1.90 14.43
CA ILE A 169 -17.37 1.80 14.26
C ILE A 169 -17.78 0.35 14.03
N VAL A 170 -17.15 -0.35 13.09
CA VAL A 170 -17.50 -1.74 12.78
C VAL A 170 -17.24 -2.66 13.97
N GLY A 171 -16.13 -2.45 14.69
CA GLY A 171 -15.83 -3.19 15.91
C GLY A 171 -16.81 -2.92 17.05
N ALA A 172 -17.26 -1.68 17.23
CA ALA A 172 -18.31 -1.35 18.20
C ALA A 172 -19.63 -2.07 17.89
N LEU A 173 -20.05 -2.09 16.62
CA LEU A 173 -21.22 -2.84 16.16
C LEU A 173 -21.05 -4.34 16.36
N ALA A 174 -19.90 -4.90 15.98
CA ALA A 174 -19.59 -6.32 16.17
C ALA A 174 -19.56 -6.69 17.67
N GLY A 175 -19.01 -5.84 18.52
CA GLY A 175 -18.99 -6.02 19.98
C GLY A 175 -20.39 -6.05 20.56
N PHE A 176 -21.29 -5.16 20.11
CA PHE A 176 -22.70 -5.21 20.50
C PHE A 176 -23.38 -6.52 20.09
N VAL A 177 -23.26 -6.90 18.81
CA VAL A 177 -23.92 -8.07 18.24
C VAL A 177 -23.40 -9.37 18.88
N PHE A 178 -22.09 -9.48 19.06
CA PHE A 178 -21.47 -10.69 19.57
C PHE A 178 -21.34 -10.72 21.09
N SER A 179 -21.79 -9.69 21.83
CA SER A 179 -21.64 -9.65 23.28
C SER A 179 -22.08 -10.96 23.97
N PRO A 180 -21.24 -11.54 24.85
CA PRO A 180 -21.62 -12.74 25.61
C PRO A 180 -22.68 -12.44 26.67
N ASN A 181 -22.93 -11.17 26.93
CA ASN A 181 -23.81 -10.65 27.96
C ASN A 181 -25.18 -10.21 27.41
N ALA A 182 -25.35 -10.25 26.09
CA ALA A 182 -26.63 -10.03 25.43
C ALA A 182 -27.59 -11.20 25.64
N HIS A 183 -28.90 -10.94 25.56
CA HIS A 183 -29.91 -12.00 25.70
C HIS A 183 -29.89 -13.00 24.53
N TRP A 184 -29.30 -12.62 23.38
CA TRP A 184 -29.08 -13.47 22.21
C TRP A 184 -27.68 -14.11 22.15
N HIS A 185 -26.94 -14.17 23.26
CA HIS A 185 -25.52 -14.56 23.26
C HIS A 185 -25.22 -15.93 22.58
N LYS A 186 -26.16 -16.89 22.61
CA LYS A 186 -26.02 -18.20 21.95
C LYS A 186 -25.99 -18.05 20.43
N LEU A 187 -26.95 -17.33 19.86
CA LEU A 187 -26.97 -17.00 18.43
C LEU A 187 -25.71 -16.21 18.04
N GLY A 188 -25.36 -15.20 18.85
CA GLY A 188 -24.12 -14.43 18.66
C GLY A 188 -22.87 -15.30 18.66
N GLN A 189 -22.82 -16.38 19.45
CA GLN A 189 -21.71 -17.33 19.45
C GLN A 189 -21.60 -18.10 18.13
N HIS A 190 -22.72 -18.62 17.62
CA HIS A 190 -22.75 -19.37 16.37
C HIS A 190 -22.37 -18.48 15.19
N LEU A 191 -22.94 -17.27 15.12
CA LEU A 191 -22.60 -16.28 14.09
C LEU A 191 -21.12 -15.89 14.18
N ALA A 192 -20.58 -15.62 15.36
CA ALA A 192 -19.18 -15.28 15.53
C ALA A 192 -18.25 -16.42 15.05
N ARG A 193 -18.59 -17.68 15.31
CA ARG A 193 -17.82 -18.82 14.77
C ARG A 193 -17.85 -18.86 13.25
N LEU A 194 -19.01 -18.69 12.63
CA LEU A 194 -19.14 -18.65 11.17
C LEU A 194 -18.33 -17.50 10.57
N VAL A 195 -18.44 -16.31 11.14
CA VAL A 195 -17.68 -15.13 10.69
C VAL A 195 -16.18 -15.33 10.88
N ALA A 196 -15.74 -15.88 12.01
CA ALA A 196 -14.33 -16.15 12.25
C ALA A 196 -13.77 -17.19 11.28
N LEU A 197 -14.51 -18.27 10.99
CA LEU A 197 -14.11 -19.27 10.00
C LEU A 197 -14.07 -18.68 8.59
N ALA A 198 -15.05 -17.86 8.21
CA ALA A 198 -15.06 -17.14 6.94
C ALA A 198 -13.86 -16.19 6.82
N PHE A 199 -13.56 -15.43 7.87
CA PHE A 199 -12.38 -14.56 7.91
C PHE A 199 -11.09 -15.35 7.72
N ILE A 200 -10.91 -16.45 8.44
CA ILE A 200 -9.73 -17.33 8.28
C ILE A 200 -9.62 -17.84 6.83
N ALA A 201 -10.72 -18.30 6.25
CA ALA A 201 -10.74 -18.79 4.87
C ALA A 201 -10.38 -17.69 3.85
N ILE A 202 -10.94 -16.48 4.02
CA ILE A 202 -10.64 -15.34 3.15
C ILE A 202 -9.19 -14.86 3.34
N SER A 203 -8.63 -14.88 4.55
CA SER A 203 -7.23 -14.56 4.78
C SER A 203 -6.30 -15.55 4.07
N ILE A 204 -6.62 -16.85 4.09
CA ILE A 204 -5.87 -17.87 3.34
C ILE A 204 -5.99 -17.63 1.83
N ALA A 205 -7.21 -17.39 1.33
CA ALA A 205 -7.42 -17.08 -0.09
C ALA A 205 -6.64 -15.82 -0.51
N SER A 206 -6.64 -14.78 0.33
CA SER A 206 -5.91 -13.54 0.09
C SER A 206 -4.40 -13.77 0.06
N ALA A 207 -3.86 -14.60 0.96
CA ALA A 207 -2.45 -14.99 0.91
C ALA A 207 -2.10 -15.75 -0.38
N VAL A 208 -3.00 -16.61 -0.89
CA VAL A 208 -2.81 -17.28 -2.20
C VAL A 208 -2.76 -16.26 -3.34
N PHE A 209 -3.65 -15.26 -3.33
CA PHE A 209 -3.62 -14.19 -4.33
C PHE A 209 -2.37 -13.31 -4.22
N VAL A 210 -1.89 -12.99 -3.01
CA VAL A 210 -0.61 -12.30 -2.80
C VAL A 210 0.51 -13.07 -3.48
N VAL A 211 0.62 -14.38 -3.24
CA VAL A 211 1.70 -15.19 -3.83
C VAL A 211 1.59 -15.25 -5.35
N ARG A 212 0.37 -15.41 -5.89
CA ARG A 212 0.12 -15.58 -7.33
C ARG A 212 0.22 -14.30 -8.16
N THR A 213 -0.02 -13.13 -7.57
CA THR A 213 -0.03 -11.86 -8.30
C THR A 213 1.38 -11.30 -8.39
N SER A 214 1.94 -11.24 -9.60
CA SER A 214 3.29 -10.69 -9.81
C SER A 214 3.31 -9.16 -9.74
N MET A 215 4.51 -8.56 -9.69
CA MET A 215 4.63 -7.11 -9.82
C MET A 215 4.10 -6.61 -11.17
N ALA A 216 4.33 -7.36 -12.25
CA ALA A 216 3.82 -7.01 -13.57
C ALA A 216 2.28 -7.03 -13.61
N ASP A 217 1.64 -8.01 -12.96
CA ASP A 217 0.17 -8.08 -12.87
C ASP A 217 -0.40 -6.91 -12.08
N ASN A 218 0.31 -6.42 -11.05
CA ASN A 218 -0.08 -5.21 -10.33
C ASN A 218 0.00 -3.97 -11.22
N LEU A 219 1.11 -3.79 -11.94
CA LEU A 219 1.30 -2.61 -12.79
C LEU A 219 0.39 -2.59 -14.02
N ALA A 220 -0.02 -3.76 -14.50
CA ALA A 220 -0.92 -3.93 -15.64
C ALA A 220 -2.37 -4.25 -15.23
N ALA A 221 -2.75 -4.02 -13.97
CA ALA A 221 -4.10 -4.34 -13.48
C ALA A 221 -5.17 -3.51 -14.20
N ALA A 222 -4.92 -2.22 -14.38
CA ALA A 222 -5.78 -1.33 -15.14
C ALA A 222 -5.60 -1.54 -16.66
N PRO A 223 -6.65 -1.35 -17.48
CA PRO A 223 -6.55 -1.37 -18.93
C PRO A 223 -5.43 -0.46 -19.46
N ILE A 224 -4.64 -0.99 -20.40
CA ILE A 224 -3.61 -0.21 -21.08
C ILE A 224 -4.27 0.62 -22.20
N VAL A 225 -4.11 1.93 -22.11
CA VAL A 225 -4.64 2.91 -23.07
C VAL A 225 -3.52 3.67 -23.74
N ARG A 226 -3.76 4.14 -24.97
CA ARG A 226 -2.83 5.04 -25.67
C ARG A 226 -3.10 6.48 -25.27
N ARG A 227 -2.06 7.19 -24.84
CA ARG A 227 -2.09 8.61 -24.51
C ARG A 227 -1.09 9.35 -25.37
N THR A 228 -1.48 10.53 -25.85
CA THR A 228 -0.62 11.40 -26.66
C THR A 228 -0.15 12.57 -25.80
N VAL A 229 1.14 12.84 -25.84
CA VAL A 229 1.80 13.97 -25.16
C VAL A 229 2.85 14.56 -26.08
N THR A 230 2.88 15.89 -26.18
CA THR A 230 3.97 16.68 -26.78
C THR A 230 4.73 15.98 -27.93
N GLY A 231 4.01 15.66 -29.02
CA GLY A 231 4.60 15.06 -30.23
C GLY A 231 4.87 13.55 -30.20
N ALA A 232 4.50 12.85 -29.13
CA ALA A 232 4.63 11.41 -28.95
C ALA A 232 3.33 10.75 -28.46
N THR A 233 3.17 9.46 -28.73
CA THR A 233 2.10 8.62 -28.19
C THR A 233 2.71 7.42 -27.49
N LEU A 234 2.19 7.05 -26.32
CA LEU A 234 2.62 5.87 -25.58
C LEU A 234 1.43 5.10 -24.99
N ALA A 235 1.64 3.82 -24.69
CA ALA A 235 0.68 2.95 -24.03
C ALA A 235 1.01 2.85 -22.53
N ILE A 236 0.05 3.23 -21.68
CA ILE A 236 0.17 3.22 -20.22
C ILE A 236 -1.14 2.77 -19.57
N PRO A 237 -1.13 2.31 -18.31
CA PRO A 237 -2.37 2.01 -17.59
C PRO A 237 -3.26 3.25 -17.50
N GLU A 238 -4.58 3.07 -17.63
CA GLU A 238 -5.53 4.20 -17.69
C GLU A 238 -5.59 5.05 -16.42
N THR A 239 -5.18 4.47 -15.29
CA THR A 239 -5.07 5.12 -13.98
C THR A 239 -3.92 6.12 -13.91
N TRP A 240 -2.92 6.00 -14.80
CA TRP A 240 -1.83 6.96 -14.86
C TRP A 240 -2.34 8.27 -15.45
N SER A 241 -2.02 9.37 -14.77
CA SER A 241 -2.55 10.69 -15.11
C SER A 241 -1.42 11.71 -15.21
N GLY A 242 -1.63 12.74 -16.02
CA GLY A 242 -0.66 13.81 -16.20
C GLY A 242 -0.87 14.56 -17.52
N ASP A 243 -0.09 15.61 -17.70
CA ASP A 243 -0.12 16.47 -18.88
C ASP A 243 1.31 16.88 -19.29
N LYS A 244 1.42 17.59 -20.42
CA LYS A 244 2.68 18.26 -20.85
C LYS A 244 3.92 17.36 -20.91
N GLY A 245 3.75 16.09 -21.27
CA GLY A 245 4.86 15.15 -21.39
C GLY A 245 5.10 14.28 -20.16
N LEU A 246 4.38 14.48 -19.06
CA LEU A 246 4.47 13.68 -17.84
C LEU A 246 3.23 12.80 -17.66
N PHE A 247 3.44 11.54 -17.33
CA PHE A 247 2.42 10.68 -16.71
C PHE A 247 2.94 10.10 -15.41
N ALA A 248 2.15 10.21 -14.35
CA ALA A 248 2.45 9.68 -13.04
C ALA A 248 1.40 8.65 -12.61
N GLU A 249 1.89 7.61 -11.94
CA GLU A 249 1.07 6.66 -11.22
C GLU A 249 0.75 7.25 -9.84
N PRO A 250 -0.54 7.30 -9.45
CA PRO A 250 -0.97 8.06 -8.27
C PRO A 250 -0.47 7.51 -6.93
N ASP A 251 -0.11 6.23 -6.84
CA ASP A 251 0.06 5.51 -5.57
C ASP A 251 1.50 5.03 -5.29
N THR A 252 2.37 4.98 -6.31
CA THR A 252 3.71 4.36 -6.26
C THR A 252 4.87 5.32 -6.57
N SER A 253 4.56 6.61 -6.79
CA SER A 253 5.53 7.63 -7.22
C SER A 253 6.25 7.29 -8.53
N SER A 254 5.73 6.33 -9.30
CA SER A 254 6.26 5.98 -10.62
C SER A 254 5.81 7.04 -11.61
N GLN A 255 6.71 7.50 -12.48
CA GLN A 255 6.38 8.52 -13.47
C GLN A 255 7.24 8.39 -14.72
N ILE A 256 6.69 8.78 -15.86
CA ILE A 256 7.40 8.81 -17.13
C ILE A 256 7.26 10.18 -17.78
N TYR A 257 8.40 10.75 -18.16
CA TYR A 257 8.48 11.90 -19.04
C TYR A 257 8.77 11.42 -20.45
N VAL A 258 8.05 11.95 -21.44
CA VAL A 258 8.30 11.69 -22.86
C VAL A 258 8.36 12.99 -23.63
N HIS A 259 9.37 13.13 -24.47
CA HIS A 259 9.56 14.29 -25.32
C HIS A 259 9.97 13.87 -26.74
N ARG A 260 9.42 14.54 -27.74
CA ARG A 260 9.89 14.50 -29.12
C ARG A 260 10.57 15.82 -29.44
N GLY A 261 11.77 15.74 -30.01
CA GLY A 261 12.54 16.91 -30.38
C GLY A 261 13.52 16.65 -31.53
N PRO A 262 14.29 17.67 -31.93
CA PRO A 262 15.29 17.53 -32.97
C PRO A 262 16.46 16.65 -32.50
N LEU A 263 16.91 15.75 -33.37
CA LEU A 263 18.10 14.94 -33.12
C LEU A 263 19.36 15.81 -33.06
N GLY A 264 19.50 16.82 -33.92
CA GLY A 264 20.72 17.62 -33.99
C GLY A 264 21.95 16.82 -34.43
N ALA A 265 23.15 17.42 -34.28
CA ALA A 265 24.41 16.78 -34.62
C ALA A 265 24.94 15.93 -33.44
N GLY A 266 25.49 14.76 -33.74
CA GLY A 266 26.12 13.88 -32.74
C GLY A 266 25.48 12.49 -32.66
N PRO A 267 26.09 11.56 -31.89
CA PRO A 267 25.51 10.27 -31.56
C PRO A 267 24.21 10.42 -30.74
N LEU A 268 23.38 9.37 -30.71
CA LEU A 268 22.09 9.39 -30.02
C LEU A 268 22.25 9.48 -28.49
N GLU A 269 23.35 8.94 -27.98
CA GLU A 269 23.77 8.91 -26.59
C GLU A 269 23.92 10.31 -25.99
N ASP A 270 24.26 11.32 -26.81
CA ASP A 270 24.35 12.72 -26.37
C ASP A 270 22.99 13.30 -25.94
N LYS A 271 21.88 12.62 -26.27
CA LYS A 271 20.53 12.98 -25.81
C LYS A 271 20.18 12.47 -24.42
N LEU A 272 21.01 11.59 -23.86
CA LEU A 272 20.87 11.12 -22.49
C LEU A 272 21.58 12.09 -21.54
N ASP A 273 21.11 13.33 -21.45
CA ASP A 273 21.75 14.40 -20.67
C ASP A 273 21.71 14.10 -19.16
N LEU A 274 22.78 13.44 -18.69
CA LEU A 274 22.92 12.97 -17.31
C LEU A 274 22.97 14.12 -16.31
N GLU A 275 23.55 15.26 -16.68
CA GLU A 275 23.70 16.41 -15.78
C GLU A 275 22.37 17.15 -15.63
N ALA A 276 21.64 17.35 -16.75
CA ALA A 276 20.27 17.85 -16.68
C ALA A 276 19.38 16.92 -15.86
N GLU A 277 19.54 15.60 -16.00
CA GLU A 277 18.72 14.66 -15.26
C GLU A 277 19.04 14.63 -13.76
N LYS A 278 20.30 14.70 -13.37
CA LYS A 278 20.67 14.86 -11.96
C LYS A 278 20.04 16.12 -11.37
N ALA A 279 20.01 17.22 -12.12
CA ALA A 279 19.36 18.45 -11.71
C ALA A 279 17.82 18.29 -11.60
N ASN A 280 17.20 17.52 -12.50
CA ASN A 280 15.76 17.23 -12.43
C ASN A 280 15.40 16.32 -11.26
N ALA A 281 16.17 15.26 -11.03
CA ALA A 281 16.02 14.37 -9.89
C ALA A 281 16.13 15.14 -8.56
N ALA A 282 17.07 16.10 -8.46
CA ALA A 282 17.18 16.96 -7.28
C ALA A 282 15.92 17.84 -7.06
N LYS A 283 15.28 18.35 -8.12
CA LYS A 283 14.01 19.10 -8.02
C LYS A 283 12.85 18.23 -7.52
N LEU A 284 12.93 16.93 -7.76
CA LEU A 284 11.98 15.93 -7.25
C LEU A 284 12.32 15.46 -5.82
N GLY A 285 13.33 16.06 -5.18
CA GLY A 285 13.76 15.68 -3.83
C GLY A 285 14.61 14.41 -3.78
N LEU A 286 15.07 13.90 -4.93
CA LEU A 286 15.92 12.73 -4.97
C LEU A 286 17.39 13.11 -4.70
N THR A 287 18.05 12.31 -3.87
CA THR A 287 19.44 12.51 -3.45
C THR A 287 20.34 11.38 -3.97
N ASP A 288 21.66 11.55 -3.84
CA ASP A 288 22.68 10.53 -4.15
C ASP A 288 22.57 9.91 -5.56
N VAL A 289 22.21 10.73 -6.56
CA VAL A 289 21.97 10.29 -7.95
C VAL A 289 23.29 9.83 -8.59
N LYS A 290 23.35 8.53 -8.91
CA LYS A 290 24.53 7.87 -9.46
C LYS A 290 24.16 6.99 -10.65
N THR A 291 25.08 6.81 -11.59
CA THR A 291 24.90 5.83 -12.67
C THR A 291 24.80 4.42 -12.09
N ALA A 292 23.81 3.65 -12.52
CA ALA A 292 23.63 2.27 -12.11
C ALA A 292 24.76 1.40 -12.67
N THR A 293 25.26 0.47 -11.86
CA THR A 293 26.32 -0.48 -12.27
C THR A 293 25.82 -1.57 -13.22
N ALA A 294 24.52 -1.80 -13.25
CA ALA A 294 23.87 -2.76 -14.14
C ALA A 294 22.51 -2.21 -14.61
N SER A 295 22.24 -2.42 -15.88
CA SER A 295 20.90 -2.22 -16.46
C SER A 295 20.00 -3.37 -16.05
N VAL A 296 18.78 -3.03 -15.62
CA VAL A 296 17.76 -4.02 -15.24
C VAL A 296 16.55 -3.99 -16.18
N ILE A 297 16.42 -2.94 -17.01
CA ILE A 297 15.35 -2.82 -17.99
C ILE A 297 15.91 -3.20 -19.37
N PRO A 298 15.50 -4.35 -19.94
CA PRO A 298 15.86 -4.68 -21.32
C PRO A 298 15.39 -3.60 -22.29
N LEU A 299 16.25 -3.20 -23.21
CA LEU A 299 15.90 -2.16 -24.18
C LEU A 299 15.15 -2.73 -25.38
N PRO A 300 14.09 -2.05 -25.85
CA PRO A 300 13.49 -2.36 -27.14
C PRO A 300 14.46 -2.03 -28.28
N ALA A 301 14.25 -2.64 -29.44
CA ALA A 301 15.09 -2.42 -30.61
C ALA A 301 15.17 -0.92 -31.00
N GLY A 302 16.39 -0.45 -31.27
CA GLY A 302 16.67 0.94 -31.67
C GLY A 302 16.70 1.95 -30.53
N TRP A 303 16.48 1.53 -29.28
CA TRP A 303 16.67 2.37 -28.11
C TRP A 303 18.10 2.27 -27.57
N VAL A 304 18.61 3.40 -27.11
CA VAL A 304 19.77 3.49 -26.21
C VAL A 304 19.30 3.98 -24.84
N SER A 305 19.99 3.60 -23.77
CA SER A 305 19.65 4.12 -22.44
C SER A 305 20.84 4.21 -21.49
N VAL A 306 20.69 5.03 -20.47
CA VAL A 306 21.47 4.99 -19.25
C VAL A 306 20.51 4.87 -18.06
N GLU A 307 20.83 3.98 -17.13
CA GLU A 307 20.09 3.82 -15.89
C GLU A 307 20.83 4.48 -14.74
N LEU A 308 20.10 5.17 -13.88
CA LEU A 308 20.59 5.81 -12.66
C LEU A 308 19.90 5.20 -11.44
N ILE A 309 20.57 5.29 -10.29
CA ILE A 309 20.00 5.05 -8.98
C ILE A 309 20.10 6.32 -8.17
N ALA A 310 18.97 6.71 -7.59
CA ALA A 310 18.83 7.82 -6.65
C ALA A 310 18.16 7.32 -5.36
N LYS A 311 18.10 8.19 -4.36
CA LYS A 311 17.43 7.93 -3.09
C LYS A 311 16.28 8.91 -2.90
N ALA A 312 15.10 8.39 -2.58
CA ALA A 312 14.02 9.16 -2.00
C ALA A 312 14.09 8.99 -0.47
N GLU A 313 14.10 10.10 0.27
CA GLU A 313 14.12 10.09 1.73
C GLU A 313 12.78 10.60 2.27
N ASP A 314 12.18 9.83 3.17
CA ASP A 314 11.03 10.27 3.96
C ASP A 314 11.34 10.13 5.47
N ALA A 315 10.36 10.46 6.31
CA ALA A 315 10.54 10.46 7.76
C ALA A 315 10.79 9.05 8.35
N ILE A 316 10.56 7.99 7.58
CA ILE A 316 10.52 6.59 8.05
C ILE A 316 11.64 5.77 7.38
N SER A 317 12.07 6.12 6.17
CA SER A 317 13.06 5.36 5.42
C SER A 317 13.74 6.11 4.27
N THR A 318 14.76 5.46 3.72
CA THR A 318 15.37 5.82 2.44
C THR A 318 15.07 4.73 1.43
N GLN A 319 14.44 5.11 0.33
CA GLN A 319 14.03 4.20 -0.74
C GLN A 319 14.89 4.40 -2.00
N PRO A 320 15.44 3.33 -2.61
CA PRO A 320 16.12 3.44 -3.88
C PRO A 320 15.12 3.67 -5.03
N ILE A 321 15.33 4.73 -5.79
CA ILE A 321 14.58 5.06 -7.00
C ILE A 321 15.49 4.80 -8.20
N ARG A 322 14.99 4.03 -9.17
CA ARG A 322 15.65 3.85 -10.46
C ARG A 322 15.11 4.87 -11.45
N VAL A 323 16.03 5.49 -12.19
CA VAL A 323 15.73 6.39 -13.30
C VAL A 323 16.27 5.79 -14.58
N VAL A 324 15.45 5.64 -15.61
CA VAL A 324 15.86 5.14 -16.93
C VAL A 324 15.73 6.29 -17.92
N LEU A 325 16.88 6.76 -18.39
CA LEU A 325 16.95 7.71 -19.50
C LEU A 325 17.09 6.92 -20.78
N ALA A 326 16.12 7.04 -21.68
CA ALA A 326 16.11 6.30 -22.92
C ALA A 326 15.92 7.26 -24.10
N ALA A 327 16.59 6.97 -25.21
CA ALA A 327 16.44 7.72 -26.44
C ALA A 327 16.29 6.78 -27.63
N LYS A 328 15.45 7.17 -28.59
CA LYS A 328 15.26 6.46 -29.85
C LYS A 328 15.21 7.47 -30.99
N ARG A 329 16.01 7.22 -32.02
CA ARG A 329 16.02 8.00 -33.25
C ARG A 329 14.70 7.81 -34.02
N ILE A 330 14.13 8.91 -34.51
CA ILE A 330 13.04 8.94 -35.50
C ILE A 330 13.63 9.53 -36.78
N ASP A 331 13.84 8.69 -37.78
CA ASP A 331 14.49 9.08 -39.04
C ASP A 331 15.83 9.83 -38.80
N ASP A 332 16.34 10.60 -39.76
CA ASP A 332 17.63 11.28 -39.61
C ASP A 332 17.55 12.67 -38.95
N VAL A 333 16.36 13.09 -38.52
CA VAL A 333 16.12 14.48 -38.07
C VAL A 333 15.56 14.59 -36.65
N GLU A 334 14.91 13.55 -36.13
CA GLU A 334 14.17 13.62 -34.87
C GLU A 334 14.58 12.54 -33.87
N VAL A 335 14.23 12.77 -32.61
CA VAL A 335 14.48 11.86 -31.49
C VAL A 335 13.31 11.85 -30.52
N LEU A 336 13.01 10.66 -30.00
CA LEU A 336 12.20 10.47 -28.80
C LEU A 336 13.13 10.31 -27.62
N THR A 337 12.89 11.06 -26.55
CA THR A 337 13.51 10.83 -25.26
C THR A 337 12.45 10.47 -24.22
N ALA A 338 12.83 9.59 -23.30
CA ALA A 338 12.00 9.20 -22.17
C ALA A 338 12.84 9.19 -20.88
N ALA A 339 12.26 9.67 -19.79
CA ALA A 339 12.81 9.55 -18.45
C ALA A 339 11.79 8.87 -17.55
N LEU A 340 12.06 7.62 -17.17
CA LEU A 340 11.18 6.80 -16.34
C LEU A 340 11.74 6.70 -14.93
N TYR A 341 10.96 7.12 -13.94
CA TYR A 341 11.26 7.05 -12.52
C TYR A 341 10.37 6.01 -11.86
N MET A 342 10.93 5.16 -11.02
CA MET A 342 10.18 4.15 -10.26
C MET A 342 11.00 3.62 -9.08
N PRO A 343 10.36 3.00 -8.07
CA PRO A 343 11.07 2.15 -7.11
C PRO A 343 11.99 1.12 -7.80
N ASP A 344 13.24 0.99 -7.33
CA ASP A 344 14.21 0.05 -7.93
C ASP A 344 13.73 -1.41 -7.86
N THR A 345 12.99 -1.76 -6.80
CA THR A 345 12.36 -3.08 -6.63
C THR A 345 11.34 -3.36 -7.72
N MET A 346 10.53 -2.37 -8.13
CA MET A 346 9.57 -2.51 -9.21
C MET A 346 10.26 -2.73 -10.55
N ALA A 347 11.31 -1.95 -10.84
CA ALA A 347 12.10 -2.10 -12.05
C ALA A 347 12.69 -3.52 -12.18
N ARG A 348 13.18 -4.09 -11.08
CA ARG A 348 13.76 -5.44 -11.06
C ARG A 348 12.72 -6.56 -11.17
N TRP A 349 11.53 -6.37 -10.62
CA TRP A 349 10.49 -7.42 -10.60
C TRP A 349 9.53 -7.38 -11.78
N ALA A 350 9.41 -6.25 -12.47
CA ALA A 350 8.60 -6.11 -13.67
C ALA A 350 9.35 -5.43 -14.83
N PRO A 351 10.58 -5.85 -15.17
CA PRO A 351 11.36 -5.19 -16.21
C PRO A 351 10.65 -5.22 -17.57
N GLY A 352 9.99 -6.33 -17.90
CA GLY A 352 9.23 -6.49 -19.14
C GLY A 352 8.06 -5.52 -19.29
N PHE A 353 7.43 -5.08 -18.19
CA PHE A 353 6.37 -4.08 -18.22
C PHE A 353 6.92 -2.72 -18.70
N PHE A 354 8.05 -2.29 -18.13
CA PHE A 354 8.69 -1.03 -18.50
C PHE A 354 9.33 -1.10 -19.90
N THR A 355 9.90 -2.24 -20.28
CA THR A 355 10.34 -2.48 -21.67
C THR A 355 9.18 -2.34 -22.65
N ALA A 356 8.03 -2.93 -22.38
CA ALA A 356 6.85 -2.81 -23.23
C ALA A 356 6.32 -1.38 -23.30
N MET A 357 6.34 -0.65 -22.17
CA MET A 357 5.99 0.77 -22.12
C MET A 357 6.90 1.60 -23.04
N LEU A 358 8.23 1.45 -22.93
CA LEU A 358 9.19 2.13 -23.82
C LEU A 358 9.00 1.75 -25.29
N ALA A 359 8.78 0.46 -25.58
CA ALA A 359 8.53 -0.03 -26.93
C ALA A 359 7.26 0.57 -27.57
N SER A 360 6.27 0.93 -26.74
CA SER A 360 5.01 1.51 -27.18
C SER A 360 5.12 2.98 -27.59
N ILE A 361 6.22 3.67 -27.24
CA ILE A 361 6.40 5.08 -27.55
C ILE A 361 6.64 5.25 -29.06
N GLN A 362 5.79 6.05 -29.70
CA GLN A 362 5.82 6.35 -31.11
C GLN A 362 5.68 7.86 -31.34
N PRO A 363 6.15 8.40 -32.47
CA PRO A 363 5.81 9.75 -32.87
C PRO A 363 4.28 9.91 -32.94
N ALA A 364 3.76 11.02 -32.38
CA ALA A 364 2.37 11.39 -32.60
C ALA A 364 2.17 11.85 -34.05
N PRO A 365 0.98 11.62 -34.64
CA PRO A 365 0.63 12.09 -35.99
C PRO A 365 0.74 13.60 -36.16
#